data_AF-A0A381T973-F1
#
_entry.id   AF-A0A381T973-F1
#
_cell.length_a   1.000
_cell.length_b   1.000
_cell.length_c   1.000
_cell.angle_alpha   90.00
_cell.angle_beta   90.00
_cell.angle_gamma   90.00
#
_symmetry.space_group_name_H-M   'P 1'
#
loop_
_entity.id
_entity.type
_entity.pdbx_description
1 polymer ?
#
loop_
_entity_poly.entity_id
_entity_poly.type
_entity_poly.pdbx_seq_one_letter_code
_entity_poly.pdbx_strand_id
1 'polypeptide(L)'
;MKWVILVYLSINTNIGLPVDDVRHRRFDFPATDFSECIDISEQINDLVNRGRESEDQVVRSFYWVYHNMLDDIKAECVYGEPMSPSTKWENNDPWLWRNLVEDNFLTPEPPPQ
;
A
#
# COMPACT_ATOMS: atom_id res chain seq x y z
N MET A 1 11.24 -1.60 19.17
CA MET A 1 10.71 -0.24 19.00
C MET A 1 11.42 0.44 17.85
N LYS A 2 10.67 1.06 16.94
CA LYS A 2 11.21 1.84 15.82
C LYS A 2 10.27 3.00 15.50
N TRP A 3 10.75 3.93 14.69
CA TRP A 3 9.89 4.97 14.14
C TRP A 3 8.97 4.34 13.09
N VAL A 4 7.69 4.67 13.15
CA VAL A 4 6.63 4.13 12.30
C VAL A 4 5.77 5.28 11.83
N ILE A 5 5.43 5.27 10.55
CA ILE A 5 4.51 6.23 9.96
C ILE A 5 3.15 5.54 9.86
N LEU A 6 2.16 6.10 10.55
CA LEU A 6 0.77 5.67 10.48
C LEU A 6 0.05 6.54 9.47
N VAL A 7 -0.59 5.94 8.48
CA VAL A 7 -1.36 6.65 7.44
C VAL A 7 -2.80 6.24 7.51
N TYR A 8 -3.69 7.21 7.68
CA TYR A 8 -5.13 7.06 7.76
C TYR A 8 -5.74 7.55 6.44
N LEU A 9 -6.52 6.69 5.79
CA LEU A 9 -7.17 6.96 4.50
C LEU A 9 -8.68 6.98 4.70
N SER A 10 -9.34 8.01 4.21
CA SER A 10 -10.79 8.05 4.02
C SER A 10 -11.08 7.81 2.54
N ILE A 11 -11.79 6.73 2.24
CA ILE A 11 -12.07 6.27 0.88
C ILE A 11 -13.49 6.67 0.52
N ASN A 12 -13.64 7.36 -0.62
CA ASN A 12 -14.94 7.61 -1.21
C ASN A 12 -15.35 6.42 -2.08
N THR A 13 -16.21 5.52 -1.58
CA THR A 13 -16.66 4.36 -2.35
C THR A 13 -17.83 4.71 -3.27
N ASN A 14 -17.58 5.49 -4.31
CA ASN A 14 -18.56 5.74 -5.37
C ASN A 14 -18.77 4.53 -6.32
N ILE A 15 -18.01 3.44 -6.14
CA ILE A 15 -18.14 2.23 -6.97
C ILE A 15 -19.19 1.31 -6.34
N GLY A 16 -20.45 1.48 -6.74
CA GLY A 16 -21.54 0.52 -6.52
C GLY A 16 -22.17 0.52 -5.11
N LEU A 17 -21.89 1.51 -4.27
CA LEU A 17 -22.45 1.67 -2.93
C LEU A 17 -23.09 3.06 -2.76
N PRO A 18 -23.93 3.28 -1.72
CA PRO A 18 -24.52 4.59 -1.46
C PRO A 18 -23.45 5.67 -1.28
N VAL A 19 -23.73 6.87 -1.78
CA VAL A 19 -22.82 8.04 -1.85
C VAL A 19 -22.25 8.46 -0.49
N ASP A 20 -22.82 7.96 0.61
CA ASP A 20 -22.46 8.32 1.99
C ASP A 20 -21.62 7.26 2.74
N ASP A 21 -21.21 6.16 2.10
CA ASP A 21 -20.48 5.06 2.77
C ASP A 21 -18.96 5.33 2.85
N VAL A 22 -18.53 6.30 3.68
CA VAL A 22 -17.11 6.63 3.87
C VAL A 22 -16.39 5.54 4.66
N ARG A 23 -15.37 4.91 4.07
CA ARG A 23 -14.57 3.86 4.72
C ARG A 23 -13.22 4.37 5.15
N HIS A 24 -12.84 4.06 6.38
CA HIS A 24 -11.52 4.40 6.93
C HIS A 24 -10.61 3.18 6.86
N ARG A 25 -9.37 3.36 6.37
CA ARG A 25 -8.30 2.36 6.44
C ARG A 25 -7.06 2.98 7.07
N ARG A 26 -6.26 2.14 7.73
CA ARG A 26 -4.96 2.52 8.26
C ARG A 26 -3.87 1.63 7.67
N PHE A 27 -2.78 2.24 7.27
CA PHE A 27 -1.53 1.59 6.92
C PHE A 27 -0.44 2.02 7.89
N ASP A 28 0.49 1.13 8.14
CA ASP A 28 1.67 1.44 8.92
C ASP A 28 2.91 0.89 8.22
N PHE A 29 3.96 1.71 8.18
CA PHE A 29 5.24 1.31 7.62
C PHE A 29 6.38 1.86 8.45
N PRO A 30 7.49 1.09 8.54
CA PRO A 30 8.63 1.50 9.32
C PRO A 30 9.40 2.63 8.65
N ALA A 31 9.94 3.54 9.46
CA ALA A 31 10.95 4.51 9.06
C ALA A 31 12.31 4.11 9.67
N THR A 32 13.39 4.55 9.03
CA THR A 32 14.78 4.31 9.46
C THR A 32 15.10 5.10 10.73
N ASP A 33 14.69 6.37 10.77
CA ASP A 33 14.91 7.27 11.88
C ASP A 33 13.78 8.30 12.06
N PHE A 34 13.92 9.17 13.07
CA PHE A 34 12.94 10.21 13.39
C PHE A 34 12.79 11.25 12.26
N SER A 35 13.90 11.60 11.61
CA SER A 35 13.92 12.63 10.58
C SER A 35 13.14 12.17 9.35
N GLU A 36 13.40 10.94 8.89
CA GLU A 36 12.66 10.33 7.80
C GLU A 36 11.16 10.17 8.16
N CYS A 37 10.88 9.76 9.40
CA CYS A 37 9.52 9.57 9.88
C CYS A 37 8.69 10.86 9.86
N ILE A 38 9.24 11.97 10.37
CA ILE A 38 8.59 13.29 10.31
C ILE A 38 8.48 13.75 8.86
N ASP A 39 9.56 13.72 8.08
CA ASP A 39 9.59 14.24 6.71
C ASP A 39 8.54 13.57 5.82
N ILE A 40 8.50 12.23 5.80
CA ILE A 40 7.48 11.50 5.03
C ILE A 40 6.08 11.81 5.55
N SER A 41 5.86 11.86 6.87
CA SER A 41 4.54 12.17 7.42
C SER A 41 4.04 13.56 7.05
N GLU A 42 4.91 14.57 7.05
CA GLU A 42 4.60 15.93 6.63
C GLU A 42 4.31 16.00 5.12
N GLN A 43 5.10 15.31 4.30
CA GLN A 43 4.86 15.22 2.87
C GLN A 43 3.54 14.52 2.54
N ILE A 44 3.15 13.49 3.30
CA ILE A 44 1.83 12.84 3.14
C ILE A 44 0.70 13.80 3.53
N ASN A 45 0.84 14.53 4.63
CA ASN A 45 -0.15 15.53 5.06
C ASN A 45 -0.27 16.73 4.10
N ASP A 46 0.76 16.99 3.28
CA ASP A 46 0.78 18.04 2.26
C ASP A 46 0.87 17.47 0.83
N LEU A 47 0.19 16.34 0.60
CA LEU A 47 0.25 15.58 -0.67
C LEU A 47 -0.10 16.40 -1.90
N VAL A 48 -1.04 17.34 -1.79
CA VAL A 48 -1.47 18.17 -2.93
C VAL A 48 -0.30 19.00 -3.47
N ASN A 49 0.56 19.51 -2.59
CA ASN A 49 1.67 20.39 -2.98
C ASN A 49 2.99 19.63 -3.16
N ARG A 50 3.24 18.60 -2.34
CA ARG A 50 4.53 17.90 -2.30
C ARG A 50 4.50 16.51 -2.92
N GLY A 51 3.31 15.93 -3.09
CA GLY A 51 3.15 14.52 -3.37
C GLY A 51 3.64 14.08 -4.75
N ARG A 52 3.36 14.87 -5.80
CA ARG A 52 3.63 14.49 -7.18
C ARG A 52 5.12 14.33 -7.49
N GLU A 53 5.92 15.25 -6.95
CA GLU A 53 7.35 15.39 -7.25
C GLU A 53 8.24 14.95 -6.07
N SER A 54 7.67 14.35 -5.02
CA SER A 54 8.44 13.83 -3.90
C SER A 54 9.48 12.82 -4.37
N GLU A 55 10.68 12.87 -3.78
CA GLU A 55 11.71 11.85 -3.98
C GLU A 55 11.32 10.51 -3.37
N ASP A 56 10.46 10.52 -2.35
CA ASP A 56 9.95 9.34 -1.68
C ASP A 56 8.87 8.64 -2.50
N GLN A 57 9.06 7.34 -2.76
CA GLN A 57 8.17 6.54 -3.60
C GLN A 57 6.80 6.31 -2.93
N VAL A 58 6.74 6.21 -1.60
CA VAL A 58 5.50 6.00 -0.85
C VAL A 58 4.63 7.25 -0.95
N VAL A 59 5.24 8.42 -0.74
CA VAL A 59 4.57 9.72 -0.91
C VAL A 59 4.02 9.87 -2.33
N ARG A 60 4.84 9.63 -3.37
CA ARG A 60 4.36 9.68 -4.77
C ARG A 60 3.21 8.73 -5.05
N SER A 61 3.24 7.55 -4.45
CA SER A 61 2.18 6.55 -4.63
C SER A 61 0.88 7.03 -4.00
N PHE A 62 0.92 7.60 -2.79
CA PHE A 62 -0.25 8.17 -2.14
C PHE A 62 -0.83 9.38 -2.88
N TYR A 63 -0.02 10.18 -3.57
CA TYR A 63 -0.53 11.26 -4.44
C TYR A 63 -1.52 10.75 -5.48
N TRP A 64 -1.19 9.65 -6.16
CA TRP A 64 -2.05 9.06 -7.17
C TRP A 64 -3.29 8.42 -6.57
N VAL A 65 -3.15 7.72 -5.44
CA VAL A 65 -4.29 7.13 -4.73
C VAL A 65 -5.26 8.22 -4.25
N TYR A 66 -4.73 9.30 -3.68
CA TYR A 66 -5.50 10.45 -3.23
C TYR A 66 -6.33 11.06 -4.36
N HIS A 67 -5.71 11.32 -5.51
CA HIS A 67 -6.40 11.93 -6.65
C HIS A 67 -7.50 11.08 -7.29
N ASN A 68 -7.45 9.75 -7.14
CA ASN A 68 -8.38 8.85 -7.82
C ASN A 68 -9.46 8.24 -6.91
N MET A 69 -9.17 8.07 -5.62
CA MET A 69 -9.99 7.20 -4.75
C MET A 69 -10.24 7.74 -3.34
N LEU A 70 -9.43 8.67 -2.84
CA LEU A 70 -9.55 9.13 -1.45
C LEU A 70 -10.36 10.42 -1.36
N ASP A 71 -11.09 10.52 -0.26
CA ASP A 71 -11.71 11.74 0.21
C ASP A 71 -10.74 12.56 1.08
N ASP A 72 -10.00 11.86 1.97
CA ASP A 72 -9.03 12.48 2.87
C ASP A 72 -7.87 11.51 3.18
N ILE A 73 -6.73 12.08 3.58
CA ILE A 73 -5.53 11.36 4.01
C ILE A 73 -4.81 12.12 5.12
N LYS A 74 -4.38 11.39 6.16
CA LYS A 74 -3.55 11.93 7.25
C LYS A 74 -2.44 10.97 7.62
N ALA A 75 -1.30 11.49 8.04
CA ALA A 75 -0.17 10.71 8.52
C ALA A 75 0.36 11.20 9.87
N GLU A 76 0.84 10.25 10.68
CA GLU A 76 1.45 10.48 11.99
C GLU A 76 2.78 9.74 12.11
N CYS A 77 3.80 10.40 12.63
CA CYS A 77 5.06 9.77 13.01
C CYS A 77 5.01 9.34 14.48
N VAL A 78 5.19 8.05 14.76
CA VAL A 78 5.14 7.49 16.12
C VAL A 78 6.36 6.61 16.42
N TYR A 79 6.81 6.61 17.68
CA TYR A 79 7.82 5.68 18.17
C TYR A 79 7.13 4.49 18.84
N GLY A 80 7.15 3.33 18.18
CA GLY A 80 6.33 2.21 18.61
C GLY A 80 6.79 0.86 18.07
N GLU A 81 6.03 -0.17 18.40
CA GLU A 81 6.06 -1.40 17.62
C GLU A 81 5.20 -1.18 16.37
N PRO A 82 5.71 -1.47 15.15
CA PRO A 82 4.84 -1.51 13.99
C PRO A 82 3.74 -2.55 14.28
N MET A 83 2.52 -2.29 13.84
CA MET A 83 1.59 -3.40 13.79
C MET A 83 2.09 -4.26 12.65
N SER A 84 2.58 -5.46 12.97
CA SER A 84 2.97 -6.42 11.95
C SER A 84 1.90 -6.41 10.86
N PRO A 85 2.23 -6.28 9.57
CA PRO A 85 1.22 -6.42 8.53
C PRO A 85 0.53 -7.74 8.83
N SER A 86 -0.74 -7.67 9.21
CA SER A 86 -1.44 -8.83 9.74
C SER A 86 -1.17 -10.00 8.80
N THR A 87 -0.81 -11.16 9.34
CA THR A 87 -0.41 -12.39 8.61
C THR A 87 -1.50 -12.97 7.70
N LYS A 88 -2.51 -12.17 7.33
CA LYS A 88 -3.48 -12.46 6.26
C LYS A 88 -2.84 -12.81 4.92
N TRP A 89 -1.56 -12.48 4.69
CA TRP A 89 -0.84 -12.84 3.46
C TRP A 89 0.16 -13.99 3.60
N GLU A 90 0.53 -14.41 4.82
CA GLU A 90 1.38 -15.61 5.00
C GLU A 90 0.67 -16.89 4.53
N ASN A 91 -0.67 -16.88 4.56
CA ASN A 91 -1.52 -17.97 4.08
C ASN A 91 -2.17 -17.70 2.72
N ASN A 92 -1.89 -16.56 2.07
CA ASN A 92 -2.35 -16.33 0.71
C ASN A 92 -1.35 -16.98 -0.23
N ASP A 93 -1.54 -18.27 -0.47
CA ASP A 93 -1.00 -18.91 -1.66
C ASP A 93 -1.68 -18.21 -2.86
N PRO A 94 -0.99 -17.29 -3.55
CA PRO A 94 -1.69 -16.38 -4.41
C PRO A 94 -2.08 -17.17 -5.65
N TRP A 95 -3.38 -17.45 -5.79
CA TRP A 95 -3.97 -18.25 -6.87
C TRP A 95 -3.53 -17.79 -8.28
N LEU A 96 -3.14 -16.51 -8.41
CA LEU A 96 -2.53 -15.92 -9.60
C LEU A 96 -1.17 -16.54 -10.01
N TRP A 97 -0.46 -17.21 -9.11
CA TRP A 97 0.86 -17.81 -9.36
C TRP A 97 0.78 -19.32 -9.62
N ARG A 98 -0.33 -19.97 -9.28
CA ARG A 98 -0.52 -21.41 -9.56
C ARG A 98 -0.67 -21.68 -11.06
N ASN A 99 -1.25 -20.74 -11.81
CA ASN A 99 -1.50 -20.93 -13.24
C ASN A 99 -0.29 -20.60 -14.14
N LEU A 100 0.82 -20.08 -13.59
CA LEU A 100 2.03 -19.77 -14.37
C LEU A 100 3.02 -20.93 -14.45
N VAL A 101 2.86 -21.95 -13.60
CA VAL A 101 3.70 -23.15 -13.60
C VAL A 101 3.12 -24.25 -14.50
N GLU A 102 1.80 -24.29 -14.68
CA GLU A 102 1.14 -25.29 -15.53
C GLU A 102 1.35 -25.05 -17.04
N ASP A 103 1.63 -23.81 -17.46
CA ASP A 103 1.85 -23.48 -18.88
C ASP A 103 3.30 -23.68 -19.39
N ASN A 104 4.21 -24.22 -18.57
CA ASN A 104 5.60 -24.49 -18.97
C ASN A 104 6.00 -25.98 -19.05
N PHE A 105 5.03 -26.90 -19.12
CA PHE A 105 5.27 -28.31 -19.46
C PHE A 105 4.77 -28.66 -20.87
N LEU A 106 5.16 -27.89 -21.89
CA LEU A 106 5.24 -28.39 -23.26
C LEU A 106 6.66 -28.90 -23.53
N THR A 107 7.04 -30.00 -22.89
CA THR A 107 8.08 -30.86 -23.46
C THR A 107 7.42 -31.71 -24.56
N PRO A 108 7.81 -31.57 -25.84
CA PRO A 108 7.31 -32.48 -26.86
C PRO A 108 7.86 -33.89 -26.57
N GLU A 109 6.97 -34.88 -26.50
CA GLU A 109 7.37 -36.30 -26.38
C GLU A 109 8.28 -36.69 -27.56
N PRO A 110 9.36 -37.46 -27.33
CA PRO A 110 10.15 -38.01 -28.43
C PRO A 110 9.33 -39.08 -29.17
N PRO A 111 9.50 -39.19 -30.51
CA PRO A 111 8.70 -40.11 -31.31
C PRO A 111 9.01 -41.59 -30.93
N PRO A 112 7.99 -42.46 -30.92
CA PRO A 112 8.18 -43.88 -30.66
C PRO A 112 9.04 -44.55 -31.75
N GLN A 113 9.90 -45.47 -31.32
CA GLN A 113 10.84 -46.26 -32.15
C GLN A 113 10.14 -47.20 -33.13
#